data_AF-A0A941FKW6-F1
#
_entry.id   AF-A0A941FKW6-F1
#
_cell.length_a   1.000
_cell.length_b   1.000
_cell.length_c   1.000
_cell.angle_alpha   90.00
_cell.angle_beta   90.00
_cell.angle_gamma   90.00
#
_symmetry.space_group_name_H-M   'P 1'
#
loop_
_entity.id
_entity.type
_entity.pdbx_description
1 polymer ?
#
loop_
_entity_poly.entity_id
_entity_poly.type
_entity_poly.pdbx_seq_one_letter_code
_entity_poly.pdbx_strand_id
1 'polypeptide(L)'
;MYSVIVVPPMCGSSEDQVRIAPGERLAFGRSGTDGGLTIDHAGVPRVAGEITAHRSFWLLSNLSEDQTYVVENPEGAGEHLKIAPGRMEAPVPFEFSRVVLPAAGDLLTFDVWAPRHAFRSADRRGLPGAATAPAFALDRTSRYFAVLAALCEPRLRGEPHAPLPAVEQLVERLRPVWPAVSRSSVYWNVDYLAVKLRLRPRPDTAEPGPRVNGKKESLVSLALRFDLVREDDLVVLAAPAGEVVR
;
A
#
# COMPACT_ATOMS: atom_id res chain seq x y z
N MET A 1 -19.59 8.76 -14.31
CA MET A 1 -20.57 8.26 -13.32
C MET A 1 -19.82 8.14 -12.00
N TYR A 2 -20.19 8.93 -10.98
CA TYR A 2 -19.50 8.93 -9.67
C TYR A 2 -20.22 7.96 -8.73
N SER A 3 -20.13 6.66 -9.01
CA SER A 3 -20.72 5.63 -8.14
C SER A 3 -19.63 4.93 -7.37
N VAL A 4 -19.89 4.64 -6.10
CA VAL A 4 -19.08 3.70 -5.32
C VAL A 4 -19.64 2.30 -5.57
N ILE A 5 -18.76 1.33 -5.78
CA ILE A 5 -19.11 -0.07 -6.04
C ILE A 5 -18.62 -0.90 -4.86
N VAL A 6 -19.51 -1.68 -4.26
CA VAL A 6 -19.19 -2.59 -3.17
C VAL A 6 -19.24 -4.02 -3.69
N VAL A 7 -18.15 -4.75 -3.52
CA VAL A 7 -17.93 -6.11 -4.02
C VAL A 7 -17.92 -7.09 -2.84
N PRO A 8 -18.95 -7.95 -2.71
CA PRO A 8 -19.05 -8.89 -1.59
C PRO A 8 -17.91 -9.93 -1.54
N PRO A 9 -17.69 -10.59 -0.39
CA PRO A 9 -16.58 -11.54 -0.17
C PRO A 9 -16.52 -12.76 -1.11
N MET A 10 -17.65 -13.11 -1.75
CA MET A 10 -17.81 -14.33 -2.58
C MET A 10 -18.29 -14.02 -4.00
N CYS A 11 -17.98 -12.82 -4.50
CA CYS A 11 -18.45 -12.33 -5.80
C CYS A 11 -17.81 -13.14 -6.95
N GLY A 12 -18.58 -14.02 -7.58
CA GLY A 12 -18.17 -14.78 -8.77
C GLY A 12 -18.60 -14.14 -10.09
N SER A 13 -19.46 -13.11 -10.03
CA SER A 13 -20.04 -12.44 -11.20
C SER A 13 -20.26 -10.94 -10.95
N SER A 14 -20.36 -10.13 -12.00
CA SER A 14 -20.63 -8.70 -11.87
C SER A 14 -22.03 -8.35 -11.32
N GLU A 15 -22.94 -9.33 -11.27
CA GLU A 15 -24.32 -9.12 -10.79
C GLU A 15 -24.42 -9.00 -9.27
N ASP A 16 -23.43 -9.51 -8.53
CA ASP A 16 -23.40 -9.44 -7.06
C ASP A 16 -22.84 -8.11 -6.54
N GLN A 17 -22.43 -7.19 -7.44
CA GLN A 17 -21.89 -5.88 -7.07
C GLN A 17 -23.00 -4.89 -6.72
N VAL A 18 -22.86 -4.23 -5.58
CA VAL A 18 -23.81 -3.18 -5.16
C VAL A 18 -23.26 -1.82 -5.57
N ARG A 19 -24.03 -1.08 -6.36
CA ARG A 19 -23.67 0.29 -6.77
C ARG A 19 -24.46 1.30 -5.97
N ILE A 20 -23.75 2.25 -5.37
CA ILE A 20 -24.32 3.36 -4.60
C ILE A 20 -23.93 4.69 -5.23
N ALA A 21 -24.92 5.52 -5.49
CA ALA A 21 -24.77 6.87 -6.01
C ALA A 21 -24.41 7.87 -4.89
N PRO A 22 -23.85 9.05 -5.20
CA PRO A 22 -23.47 10.02 -4.18
C PRO A 22 -24.66 10.44 -3.32
N GLY A 23 -24.50 10.36 -2.00
CA GLY A 23 -25.56 10.61 -1.01
C GLY A 23 -26.36 9.37 -0.62
N GLU A 24 -26.23 8.26 -1.34
CA GLU A 24 -26.83 6.99 -0.97
C GLU A 24 -25.98 6.27 0.09
N ARG A 25 -26.68 5.42 0.85
CA ARG A 25 -26.14 4.67 1.98
C ARG A 25 -26.37 3.19 1.76
N LEU A 26 -25.40 2.39 2.18
CA LEU A 26 -25.45 0.94 2.16
C LEU A 26 -25.16 0.42 3.56
N ALA A 27 -26.18 -0.09 4.24
CA ALA A 27 -26.00 -0.82 5.49
C ALA A 27 -25.36 -2.19 5.21
N PHE A 28 -24.51 -2.65 6.13
CA PHE A 28 -23.96 -3.99 6.10
C PHE A 28 -23.95 -4.64 7.47
N GLY A 29 -24.02 -5.97 7.50
CA GLY A 29 -24.03 -6.77 8.71
C GLY A 29 -24.65 -8.14 8.48
N ARG A 30 -24.87 -8.89 9.57
CA ARG A 30 -25.47 -10.22 9.49
C ARG A 30 -26.99 -10.18 9.20
N SER A 31 -27.69 -9.09 9.54
CA SER A 31 -29.15 -8.98 9.37
C SER A 31 -29.65 -7.55 9.51
N GLY A 32 -30.81 -7.19 8.93
CA GLY A 32 -31.37 -5.84 9.08
C GLY A 32 -30.64 -4.81 8.22
N THR A 33 -30.21 -5.25 7.04
CA THR A 33 -29.48 -4.45 6.05
C THR A 33 -30.41 -3.72 5.08
N ASP A 34 -31.74 -3.94 5.16
CA ASP A 34 -32.78 -3.34 4.29
C ASP A 34 -32.40 -3.29 2.79
N GLY A 35 -31.93 -4.42 2.26
CA GLY A 35 -31.48 -4.53 0.86
C GLY A 35 -29.99 -4.21 0.64
N GLY A 36 -29.23 -4.00 1.72
CA GLY A 36 -27.79 -3.79 1.71
C GLY A 36 -26.95 -5.07 1.72
N LEU A 37 -25.70 -4.97 2.18
CA LEU A 37 -24.73 -6.05 2.14
C LEU A 37 -24.88 -6.99 3.35
N THR A 38 -25.46 -8.17 3.12
CA THR A 38 -25.57 -9.22 4.15
C THR A 38 -24.31 -10.07 4.19
N ILE A 39 -23.70 -10.19 5.36
CA ILE A 39 -22.54 -11.06 5.62
C ILE A 39 -22.96 -12.13 6.62
N ASP A 40 -23.29 -13.32 6.12
CA ASP A 40 -23.79 -14.43 6.93
C ASP A 40 -22.66 -15.13 7.70
N HIS A 41 -22.24 -14.51 8.81
CA HIS A 41 -21.23 -15.08 9.69
C HIS A 41 -21.53 -14.78 11.16
N ALA A 42 -21.39 -15.78 12.03
CA ALA A 42 -21.77 -15.67 13.44
C ALA A 42 -20.99 -14.58 14.21
N GLY A 43 -19.74 -14.31 13.82
CA GLY A 43 -18.90 -13.27 14.38
C GLY A 43 -19.20 -11.84 13.91
N VAL A 44 -20.09 -11.65 12.92
CA VAL A 44 -20.46 -10.32 12.42
C VAL A 44 -21.67 -9.79 13.20
N PRO A 45 -21.65 -8.51 13.65
CA PRO A 45 -22.81 -7.89 14.28
C PRO A 45 -24.04 -7.93 13.36
N ARG A 46 -25.24 -7.93 13.95
CA ARG A 46 -26.49 -7.86 13.17
C ARG A 46 -26.48 -6.62 12.28
N VAL A 47 -26.30 -5.46 12.91
CA VAL A 47 -26.02 -4.18 12.25
C VAL A 47 -24.54 -3.88 12.47
N ALA A 48 -23.72 -4.07 11.44
CA ALA A 48 -22.26 -3.96 11.55
C ALA A 48 -21.76 -2.56 11.17
N GLY A 49 -22.31 -1.98 10.11
CA GLY A 49 -21.92 -0.64 9.71
C GLY A 49 -22.71 -0.09 8.54
N GLU A 50 -22.28 1.07 8.08
CA GLU A 50 -22.87 1.77 6.94
C GLU A 50 -21.77 2.39 6.07
N ILE A 51 -21.95 2.28 4.75
CA ILE A 51 -21.12 2.91 3.73
C ILE A 51 -21.93 4.05 3.12
N THR A 52 -21.37 5.26 3.07
CA THR A 52 -21.99 6.38 2.34
C THR A 52 -21.12 6.77 1.17
N ALA A 53 -21.69 6.78 -0.03
CA ALA A 53 -20.99 7.24 -1.22
C ALA A 53 -20.93 8.77 -1.26
N HIS A 54 -19.73 9.31 -1.49
CA HIS A 54 -19.54 10.72 -1.80
C HIS A 54 -18.92 10.86 -3.20
N ARG A 55 -18.68 12.09 -3.66
CA ARG A 55 -18.22 12.33 -5.04
C ARG A 55 -16.81 11.79 -5.31
N SER A 56 -15.89 12.04 -4.38
CA SER A 56 -14.45 11.79 -4.54
C SER A 56 -13.85 11.01 -3.38
N PHE A 57 -14.68 10.45 -2.51
CA PHE A 57 -14.32 9.59 -1.39
C PHE A 57 -15.60 8.91 -0.92
N TRP A 58 -15.50 8.05 0.08
CA TRP A 58 -16.65 7.44 0.72
C TRP A 58 -16.47 7.45 2.24
N LEU A 59 -17.56 7.25 2.96
CA LEU A 59 -17.57 7.26 4.42
C LEU A 59 -17.88 5.85 4.95
N LEU A 60 -17.17 5.45 6.01
CA LEU A 60 -17.46 4.23 6.75
C LEU A 60 -17.89 4.56 8.18
N SER A 61 -19.10 4.15 8.54
CA SER A 61 -19.59 4.16 9.91
C SER A 61 -19.48 2.75 10.49
N ASN A 62 -18.72 2.60 11.58
CA ASN A 62 -18.62 1.36 12.33
C ASN A 62 -19.66 1.37 13.45
N LEU A 63 -20.70 0.54 13.31
CA LEU A 63 -21.81 0.42 14.25
C LEU A 63 -21.61 -0.73 15.26
N SER A 64 -20.46 -1.41 15.23
CA SER A 64 -20.07 -2.37 16.26
C SER A 64 -19.74 -1.66 17.58
N GLU A 65 -20.06 -2.35 18.68
CA GLU A 65 -19.77 -1.92 20.04
C GLU A 65 -18.32 -2.21 20.46
N ASP A 66 -17.68 -3.21 19.85
CA ASP A 66 -16.40 -3.78 20.32
C ASP A 66 -15.38 -4.11 19.22
N GLN A 67 -15.77 -4.15 17.94
CA GLN A 67 -14.89 -4.53 16.84
C GLN A 67 -14.29 -3.30 16.13
N THR A 68 -12.96 -3.25 16.00
CA THR A 68 -12.30 -2.28 15.12
C THR A 68 -12.28 -2.81 13.69
N TYR A 69 -12.72 -2.00 12.73
CA TYR A 69 -12.60 -2.32 11.31
C TYR A 69 -11.32 -1.72 10.75
N VAL A 70 -10.76 -2.39 9.75
CA VAL A 70 -9.59 -1.90 9.02
C VAL A 70 -10.00 -1.67 7.58
N VAL A 71 -9.66 -0.50 7.04
CA VAL A 71 -9.76 -0.24 5.61
C VAL A 71 -8.36 -0.22 5.06
N GLU A 72 -8.00 -1.25 4.31
CA GLU A 72 -6.70 -1.38 3.65
C GLU A 72 -6.75 -0.67 2.29
N ASN A 73 -5.62 -0.09 1.90
CA ASN A 73 -5.36 0.32 0.53
C ASN A 73 -4.45 -0.73 -0.12
N PRO A 74 -4.99 -1.66 -0.93
CA PRO A 74 -4.17 -2.70 -1.56
C PRO A 74 -3.11 -2.15 -2.53
N GLU A 75 -3.29 -0.92 -3.02
CA GLU A 75 -2.31 -0.23 -3.88
C GLU A 75 -1.27 0.56 -3.06
N GLY A 76 -1.54 0.81 -1.77
CA GLY A 76 -0.74 1.68 -0.90
C GLY A 76 0.35 0.97 -0.09
N ALA A 77 0.77 -0.23 -0.51
CA ALA A 77 1.85 -1.01 0.12
C ALA A 77 1.74 -1.14 1.66
N GLY A 78 0.51 -1.36 2.17
CA GLY A 78 0.21 -1.52 3.60
C GLY A 78 -0.35 -0.30 4.31
N GLU A 79 -0.63 0.77 3.56
CA GLU A 79 -1.48 1.86 4.02
C GLU A 79 -2.85 1.33 4.45
N HIS A 80 -3.31 1.76 5.63
CA HIS A 80 -4.60 1.38 6.17
C HIS A 80 -5.16 2.44 7.11
N LEU A 81 -6.48 2.42 7.29
CA LEU A 81 -7.21 3.21 8.26
C LEU A 81 -7.86 2.29 9.29
N LYS A 82 -7.76 2.66 10.57
CA LYS A 82 -8.50 1.99 11.66
C LYS A 82 -9.77 2.76 11.96
N ILE A 83 -10.90 2.07 11.87
CA ILE A 83 -12.21 2.61 12.21
C ILE A 83 -12.63 1.98 13.54
N ALA A 84 -12.40 2.73 14.61
CA ALA A 84 -12.74 2.29 15.97
C ALA A 84 -14.24 1.96 16.11
N PRO A 85 -14.62 1.10 17.06
CA PRO A 85 -16.03 0.84 17.38
C PRO A 85 -16.80 2.14 17.63
N GLY A 86 -18.02 2.23 17.12
CA GLY A 86 -18.88 3.42 17.22
C GLY A 86 -18.41 4.65 16.42
N ARG A 87 -17.30 4.57 15.68
CA ARG A 87 -16.84 5.70 14.85
C ARG A 87 -17.78 5.87 13.65
N MET A 88 -18.43 7.03 13.62
CA MET A 88 -19.33 7.43 12.53
C MET A 88 -18.59 8.19 11.44
N GLU A 89 -19.04 8.01 10.20
CA GLU A 89 -18.68 8.83 9.03
C GLU A 89 -17.16 9.01 8.85
N ALA A 90 -16.38 7.94 9.06
CA ALA A 90 -14.94 8.00 8.86
C ALA A 90 -14.62 8.14 7.36
N PRO A 91 -13.92 9.21 6.93
CA PRO A 91 -13.61 9.40 5.53
C PRO A 91 -12.54 8.40 5.07
N VAL A 92 -12.82 7.71 3.96
CA VAL A 92 -11.91 6.80 3.29
C VAL A 92 -11.47 7.42 1.96
N PRO A 93 -10.19 7.82 1.85
CA PRO A 93 -9.66 8.51 0.67
C PRO A 93 -8.94 7.55 -0.29
N PHE A 94 -9.40 6.30 -0.42
CA PHE A 94 -8.79 5.32 -1.33
C PHE A 94 -9.71 5.04 -2.50
N GLU A 95 -9.15 4.94 -3.70
CA GLU A 95 -9.88 4.58 -4.93
C GLU A 95 -10.24 3.09 -4.92
N PHE A 96 -9.31 2.22 -4.50
CA PHE A 96 -9.54 0.81 -4.24
C PHE A 96 -9.29 0.53 -2.76
N SER A 97 -10.33 0.09 -2.06
CA SER A 97 -10.28 -0.21 -0.63
C SER A 97 -10.68 -1.64 -0.38
N ARG A 98 -10.07 -2.27 0.63
CA ARG A 98 -10.56 -3.51 1.22
C ARG A 98 -10.98 -3.26 2.65
N VAL A 99 -12.25 -3.50 2.97
CA VAL A 99 -12.74 -3.46 4.35
C VAL A 99 -12.53 -4.82 4.98
N VAL A 100 -11.86 -4.85 6.12
CA VAL A 100 -11.54 -6.05 6.90
C VAL A 100 -12.28 -6.00 8.23
N LEU A 101 -13.06 -7.04 8.49
CA LEU A 101 -13.88 -7.22 9.69
C LEU A 101 -13.35 -8.42 10.49
N PRO A 102 -13.04 -8.27 11.78
CA PRO A 102 -12.73 -9.43 12.62
C PRO A 102 -14.02 -10.21 12.91
N ALA A 103 -13.99 -11.53 12.74
CA ALA A 103 -15.17 -12.36 12.96
C ALA A 103 -14.79 -13.72 13.57
N ALA A 104 -14.85 -13.83 14.90
CA ALA A 104 -14.70 -15.09 15.65
C ALA A 104 -13.48 -15.96 15.29
N GLY A 105 -12.32 -15.34 15.06
CA GLY A 105 -11.07 -16.03 14.68
C GLY A 105 -10.71 -15.88 13.21
N ASP A 106 -11.65 -15.47 12.37
CA ASP A 106 -11.45 -15.18 10.96
C ASP A 106 -11.38 -13.67 10.69
N LEU A 107 -10.84 -13.32 9.52
CA LEU A 107 -10.89 -11.97 8.95
C LEU A 107 -11.75 -12.02 7.68
N LEU A 108 -12.93 -11.41 7.74
CA LEU A 108 -13.82 -11.30 6.60
C LEU A 108 -13.51 -10.01 5.84
N THR A 109 -13.63 -10.05 4.51
CA THR A 109 -13.29 -8.90 3.68
C THR A 109 -14.31 -8.65 2.59
N PHE A 110 -14.50 -7.39 2.23
CA PHE A 110 -15.20 -7.00 1.01
C PHE A 110 -14.50 -5.77 0.42
N ASP A 111 -14.57 -5.61 -0.90
CA ASP A 111 -13.86 -4.53 -1.59
C ASP A 111 -14.81 -3.38 -1.90
N VAL A 112 -14.28 -2.15 -1.89
CA VAL A 112 -15.02 -0.92 -2.20
C VAL A 112 -14.23 -0.11 -3.22
N TRP A 113 -14.85 0.16 -4.37
CA TRP A 113 -14.25 0.89 -5.49
C TRP A 113 -14.89 2.27 -5.59
N ALA A 114 -14.10 3.31 -5.35
CA ALA A 114 -14.51 4.69 -5.43
C ALA A 114 -14.06 5.33 -6.76
N PRO A 115 -14.69 6.45 -7.17
CA PRO A 115 -14.26 7.18 -8.35
C PRO A 115 -12.81 7.66 -8.25
N ARG A 116 -12.08 7.60 -9.38
CA ARG A 116 -10.68 8.03 -9.45
C ARG A 116 -10.50 9.49 -9.04
N HIS A 117 -9.43 9.77 -8.32
CA HIS A 117 -9.06 11.12 -7.94
C HIS A 117 -8.48 11.89 -9.13
N ALA A 118 -8.84 13.18 -9.20
CA ALA A 118 -8.24 14.09 -10.16
C ALA A 118 -6.95 14.67 -9.57
N PHE A 119 -5.82 14.37 -10.20
CA PHE A 119 -4.53 14.97 -9.86
C PHE A 119 -4.24 16.16 -10.77
N ARG A 120 -3.65 17.21 -10.20
CA ARG A 120 -3.20 18.36 -11.00
C ARG A 120 -1.98 17.96 -11.83
N SER A 121 -1.91 18.47 -13.06
CA SER A 121 -0.66 18.42 -13.84
C SER A 121 0.50 19.05 -13.06
N ALA A 122 1.66 18.40 -13.13
CA ALA A 122 2.89 18.84 -12.49
C ALA A 122 3.67 19.89 -13.29
N ASP A 123 3.21 20.25 -14.50
CA ASP A 123 3.94 21.20 -15.34
C ASP A 123 3.99 22.59 -14.68
N ARG A 124 5.22 23.02 -14.39
CA ARG A 124 5.55 24.31 -13.78
C ARG A 124 6.58 25.07 -14.63
N ARG A 125 6.72 24.71 -15.91
CA ARG A 125 7.62 25.39 -16.86
C ARG A 125 7.29 26.89 -16.90
N GLY A 126 8.34 27.71 -16.91
CA GLY A 126 8.23 29.16 -17.06
C GLY A 126 8.12 29.96 -15.75
N LEU A 127 8.11 29.31 -14.57
CA LEU A 127 8.24 30.03 -13.31
C LEU A 127 9.71 30.45 -13.07
N PRO A 128 9.98 31.70 -12.69
CA PRO A 128 11.33 32.16 -12.38
C PRO A 128 11.84 31.54 -11.07
N GLY A 129 13.16 31.36 -10.98
CA GLY A 129 13.85 30.87 -9.77
C GLY A 129 14.46 29.47 -9.92
N ALA A 130 15.26 29.08 -8.92
CA ALA A 130 15.87 27.75 -8.88
C ALA A 130 14.82 26.67 -8.57
N ALA A 131 14.99 25.49 -9.17
CA ALA A 131 14.13 24.35 -8.89
C ALA A 131 14.24 23.93 -7.41
N THR A 132 13.11 23.55 -6.81
CA THR A 132 13.10 23.00 -5.45
C THR A 132 13.91 21.71 -5.40
N ALA A 133 14.88 21.65 -4.49
CA ALA A 133 15.67 20.45 -4.28
C ALA A 133 14.76 19.28 -3.83
N PRO A 134 14.92 18.07 -4.39
CA PRO A 134 14.12 16.92 -3.97
C PRO A 134 14.48 16.50 -2.53
N ALA A 135 13.48 16.08 -1.76
CA ALA A 135 13.69 15.59 -0.40
C ALA A 135 14.59 14.33 -0.37
N PHE A 136 14.46 13.47 -1.37
CA PHE A 136 15.25 12.25 -1.55
C PHE A 136 15.77 12.16 -2.98
N ALA A 137 17.06 12.43 -3.17
CA ALA A 137 17.71 12.34 -4.48
C ALA A 137 18.20 10.90 -4.73
N LEU A 138 17.30 10.03 -5.19
CA LEU A 138 17.65 8.67 -5.65
C LEU A 138 17.76 8.63 -7.17
N ASP A 139 18.85 8.03 -7.65
CA ASP A 139 19.06 7.71 -9.06
C ASP A 139 18.49 6.32 -9.35
N ARG A 140 17.40 6.28 -10.13
CA ARG A 140 16.68 5.05 -10.47
C ARG A 140 17.47 4.09 -11.34
N THR A 141 18.55 4.55 -11.98
CA THR A 141 19.40 3.72 -12.84
C THR A 141 20.53 3.01 -12.07
N SER A 142 20.70 3.37 -10.80
CA SER A 142 21.80 2.85 -9.98
C SER A 142 21.52 1.48 -9.37
N ARG A 143 22.60 0.76 -9.04
CA ARG A 143 22.52 -0.55 -8.37
C ARG A 143 21.89 -0.47 -6.98
N TYR A 144 22.13 0.60 -6.22
CA TYR A 144 21.51 0.74 -4.91
C TYR A 144 20.00 0.89 -5.02
N PHE A 145 19.51 1.52 -6.08
CA PHE A 145 18.08 1.64 -6.33
C PHE A 145 17.48 0.27 -6.68
N ALA A 146 18.16 -0.54 -7.50
CA ALA A 146 17.74 -1.92 -7.75
C ALA A 146 17.68 -2.75 -6.44
N VAL A 147 18.65 -2.60 -5.53
CA VAL A 147 18.58 -3.26 -4.20
C VAL A 147 17.37 -2.79 -3.40
N LEU A 148 17.09 -1.48 -3.38
CA LEU A 148 15.92 -0.94 -2.67
C LEU A 148 14.61 -1.45 -3.28
N ALA A 149 14.52 -1.48 -4.61
CA ALA A 149 13.36 -2.00 -5.33
C ALA A 149 13.12 -3.48 -5.01
N ALA A 150 14.16 -4.31 -5.03
CA ALA A 150 14.05 -5.74 -4.69
C ALA A 150 13.65 -5.98 -3.22
N LEU A 151 14.05 -5.09 -2.29
CA LEU A 151 13.60 -5.14 -0.89
C LEU A 151 12.11 -4.81 -0.74
N CYS A 152 11.60 -3.87 -1.55
CA CYS A 152 10.20 -3.42 -1.53
C CYS A 152 9.27 -4.31 -2.37
N GLU A 153 9.80 -5.06 -3.33
CA GLU A 153 9.04 -5.82 -4.34
C GLU A 153 7.92 -6.69 -3.75
N PRO A 154 8.12 -7.53 -2.71
CA PRO A 154 7.04 -8.36 -2.18
C PRO A 154 5.83 -7.55 -1.71
N ARG A 155 6.08 -6.40 -1.07
CA ARG A 155 5.01 -5.54 -0.53
C ARG A 155 4.31 -4.71 -1.60
N LEU A 156 5.01 -4.41 -2.69
CA LEU A 156 4.45 -3.74 -3.86
C LEU A 156 3.63 -4.69 -4.74
N ARG A 157 3.84 -6.00 -4.65
CA ARG A 157 3.12 -7.03 -5.43
C ARG A 157 1.87 -7.58 -4.74
N GLY A 158 1.31 -6.85 -3.78
CA GLY A 158 0.06 -7.23 -3.11
C GLY A 158 0.22 -8.06 -1.84
N GLU A 159 1.44 -8.16 -1.28
CA GLU A 159 1.66 -8.74 0.05
C GLU A 159 2.19 -7.68 1.06
N PRO A 160 1.33 -6.77 1.57
CA PRO A 160 1.77 -5.62 2.38
C PRO A 160 2.61 -5.95 3.61
N HIS A 161 2.41 -7.14 4.18
CA HIS A 161 3.08 -7.61 5.39
C HIS A 161 4.12 -8.70 5.11
N ALA A 162 4.52 -8.89 3.85
CA ALA A 162 5.55 -9.85 3.50
C ALA A 162 6.85 -9.61 4.32
N PRO A 163 7.47 -10.69 4.82
CA PRO A 163 8.79 -10.58 5.44
C PRO A 163 9.80 -10.08 4.41
N LEU A 164 10.81 -9.36 4.89
CA LEU A 164 11.83 -8.86 3.96
C LEU A 164 12.68 -10.02 3.42
N PRO A 165 13.06 -9.96 2.13
CA PRO A 165 13.88 -11.01 1.53
C PRO A 165 15.26 -11.09 2.21
N ALA A 166 15.71 -12.33 2.40
CA ALA A 166 17.06 -12.64 2.81
C ALA A 166 18.08 -12.12 1.79
N VAL A 167 19.34 -11.99 2.19
CA VAL A 167 20.38 -11.45 1.28
C VAL A 167 20.59 -12.37 0.07
N GLU A 168 20.47 -13.67 0.28
CA GLU A 168 20.54 -14.73 -0.71
C GLU A 168 19.46 -14.56 -1.77
N GLN A 169 18.22 -14.36 -1.33
CA GLN A 169 17.07 -14.11 -2.20
C GLN A 169 17.24 -12.81 -3.00
N LEU A 170 17.80 -11.77 -2.38
CA LEU A 170 18.13 -10.52 -3.09
C LEU A 170 19.20 -10.73 -4.16
N VAL A 171 20.26 -11.48 -3.86
CA VAL A 171 21.32 -11.82 -4.83
C VAL A 171 20.74 -12.57 -6.02
N GLU A 172 19.89 -13.56 -5.79
CA GLU A 172 19.21 -14.31 -6.84
C GLU A 172 18.30 -13.41 -7.68
N ARG A 173 17.48 -12.58 -7.01
CA ARG A 173 16.53 -11.69 -7.66
C ARG A 173 17.19 -10.63 -8.53
N LEU A 174 18.37 -10.14 -8.12
CA LEU A 174 19.13 -9.09 -8.82
C LEU A 174 20.02 -9.62 -9.94
N ARG A 175 20.35 -10.92 -9.95
CA ARG A 175 21.29 -11.52 -10.90
C ARG A 175 20.96 -11.24 -12.39
N PRO A 176 19.68 -11.23 -12.84
CA PRO A 176 19.35 -10.96 -14.24
C PRO A 176 19.74 -9.55 -14.71
N VAL A 177 19.70 -8.55 -13.82
CA VAL A 177 20.02 -7.14 -14.15
C VAL A 177 21.41 -6.75 -13.68
N TRP A 178 22.00 -7.52 -12.76
CA TRP A 178 23.34 -7.33 -12.24
C TRP A 178 24.04 -8.69 -12.03
N PRO A 179 24.63 -9.28 -13.09
CA PRO A 179 25.20 -10.64 -13.03
C PRO A 179 26.31 -10.82 -11.99
N ALA A 180 27.09 -9.77 -11.71
CA ALA A 180 28.19 -9.77 -10.76
C ALA A 180 27.76 -9.47 -9.30
N VAL A 181 26.46 -9.49 -8.99
CA VAL A 181 25.96 -9.21 -7.64
C VAL A 181 26.46 -10.25 -6.64
N SER A 182 26.92 -9.78 -5.47
CA SER A 182 27.37 -10.63 -4.37
C SER A 182 26.71 -10.20 -3.05
N ARG A 183 26.78 -11.06 -2.03
CA ARG A 183 26.32 -10.72 -0.66
C ARG A 183 26.94 -9.41 -0.17
N SER A 184 28.25 -9.27 -0.32
CA SER A 184 28.98 -8.06 0.10
C SER A 184 28.50 -6.82 -0.64
N SER A 185 28.20 -6.95 -1.93
CA SER A 185 27.67 -5.85 -2.72
C SER A 185 26.27 -5.44 -2.25
N VAL A 186 25.40 -6.39 -1.91
CA VAL A 186 24.07 -6.10 -1.33
C VAL A 186 24.19 -5.38 0.01
N TYR A 187 25.01 -5.89 0.94
CA TYR A 187 25.23 -5.23 2.24
C TYR A 187 25.75 -3.80 2.08
N TRP A 188 26.73 -3.60 1.20
CA TRP A 188 27.27 -2.26 0.94
C TRP A 188 26.20 -1.30 0.42
N ASN A 189 25.33 -1.73 -0.52
CA ASN A 189 24.26 -0.89 -1.03
C ASN A 189 23.20 -0.57 0.04
N VAL A 190 22.86 -1.54 0.90
CA VAL A 190 21.98 -1.31 2.06
C VAL A 190 22.59 -0.29 3.03
N ASP A 191 23.89 -0.37 3.28
CA ASP A 191 24.59 0.60 4.12
C ASP A 191 24.66 1.99 3.50
N TYR A 192 24.96 2.07 2.20
CA TYR A 192 24.96 3.30 1.43
C TYR A 192 23.58 3.98 1.43
N LEU A 193 22.51 3.21 1.19
CA LEU A 193 21.13 3.70 1.26
C LEU A 193 20.79 4.27 2.64
N ALA A 194 21.19 3.61 3.72
CA ALA A 194 20.91 4.09 5.06
C ALA A 194 21.56 5.45 5.35
N VAL A 195 22.75 5.71 4.81
CA VAL A 195 23.41 7.02 4.89
C VAL A 195 22.70 8.03 3.98
N LYS A 196 22.42 7.64 2.73
CA LYS A 196 21.81 8.51 1.71
C LYS A 196 20.41 8.98 2.09
N LEU A 197 19.64 8.12 2.75
CA LEU A 197 18.30 8.41 3.26
C LEU A 197 18.30 8.91 4.72
N ARG A 198 19.49 9.21 5.28
CA ARG A 198 19.67 9.79 6.61
C ARG A 198 19.03 8.96 7.75
N LEU A 199 18.94 7.65 7.56
CA LEU A 199 18.50 6.70 8.59
C LEU A 199 19.60 6.39 9.62
N ARG A 200 20.83 6.86 9.37
CA ARG A 200 21.90 6.94 10.37
C ARG A 200 22.38 8.39 10.52
N PRO A 201 22.81 8.78 11.74
CA PRO A 201 23.68 9.93 11.90
C PRO A 201 24.93 9.75 11.03
N ARG A 202 25.49 10.86 10.53
CA ARG A 202 26.74 10.85 9.76
C ARG A 202 27.84 10.19 10.60
N PRO A 203 28.77 9.42 10.00
CA PRO A 203 29.80 8.69 10.76
C PRO A 203 30.59 9.57 11.75
N ASP A 204 30.75 10.86 11.47
CA ASP A 204 31.44 11.83 12.34
C ASP A 204 30.68 12.20 13.63
N THR A 205 29.44 11.75 13.82
CA THR A 205 28.58 12.16 14.96
C THR A 205 27.97 10.99 15.75
N ALA A 206 28.37 9.75 15.47
CA ALA A 206 27.72 8.59 16.08
C ALA A 206 28.54 8.02 17.27
N GLU A 207 28.01 8.12 18.48
CA GLU A 207 28.42 7.23 19.58
C GLU A 207 28.04 5.77 19.24
N PRO A 208 28.80 4.76 19.73
CA PRO A 208 28.56 3.36 19.42
C PRO A 208 27.30 2.85 20.15
N GLY A 209 26.14 3.13 19.56
CA GLY A 209 24.84 2.64 20.00
C GLY A 209 24.60 1.17 19.64
N PRO A 210 23.53 0.55 20.20
CA PRO A 210 23.20 -0.86 19.99
C PRO A 210 23.07 -1.21 18.50
N ARG A 211 23.49 -2.42 18.13
CA ARG A 211 23.39 -2.93 16.75
C ARG A 211 21.95 -2.76 16.26
N VAL A 212 21.78 -1.98 15.20
CA VAL A 212 20.48 -1.70 14.57
C VAL A 212 20.01 -2.94 13.80
N ASN A 213 19.51 -3.94 14.52
CA ASN A 213 18.64 -4.96 13.95
C ASN A 213 17.40 -4.22 13.42
N GLY A 214 17.12 -4.31 12.12
CA GLY A 214 16.01 -3.57 11.50
C GLY A 214 16.42 -2.55 10.42
N LYS A 215 17.69 -2.48 9.98
CA LYS A 215 18.10 -1.51 8.94
C LYS A 215 17.30 -1.67 7.65
N LYS A 216 17.11 -2.91 7.18
CA LYS A 216 16.34 -3.17 5.95
C LYS A 216 14.88 -2.74 6.14
N GLU A 217 14.33 -3.00 7.31
CA GLU A 217 12.97 -2.66 7.72
C GLU A 217 12.77 -1.15 7.76
N SER A 218 13.69 -0.38 8.33
CA SER A 218 13.64 1.08 8.30
C SER A 218 13.76 1.65 6.89
N LEU A 219 14.61 1.04 6.05
CA LEU A 219 14.73 1.43 4.63
C LEU A 219 13.43 1.21 3.86
N VAL A 220 12.88 0.00 3.96
CA VAL A 220 11.63 -0.36 3.27
C VAL A 220 10.46 0.46 3.80
N SER A 221 10.37 0.65 5.12
CA SER A 221 9.33 1.47 5.75
C SER A 221 9.38 2.92 5.25
N LEU A 222 10.57 3.53 5.21
CA LEU A 222 10.72 4.89 4.68
C LEU A 222 10.40 4.96 3.18
N ALA A 223 10.90 3.99 2.40
CA ALA A 223 10.74 3.96 0.96
C ALA A 223 9.27 3.83 0.56
N LEU A 224 8.52 2.92 1.19
CA LEU A 224 7.09 2.74 0.92
C LEU A 224 6.26 3.91 1.46
N ARG A 225 6.57 4.44 2.65
CA ARG A 225 5.84 5.57 3.24
C ARG A 225 5.86 6.85 2.39
N PHE A 226 6.92 7.06 1.63
CA PHE A 226 7.10 8.26 0.80
C PHE A 226 7.12 7.94 -0.71
N ASP A 227 6.69 6.74 -1.11
CA ASP A 227 6.68 6.27 -2.50
C ASP A 227 8.01 6.48 -3.23
N LEU A 228 9.13 6.25 -2.54
CA LEU A 228 10.48 6.33 -3.13
C LEU A 228 10.73 5.22 -4.14
N VAL A 229 10.03 4.09 -3.97
CA VAL A 229 9.91 2.99 -4.92
C VAL A 229 8.43 2.68 -5.08
N ARG A 230 7.97 2.68 -6.32
CA ARG A 230 6.60 2.32 -6.71
C ARG A 230 6.59 1.02 -7.48
N GLU A 231 5.41 0.46 -7.72
CA GLU A 231 5.27 -0.75 -8.53
C GLU A 231 5.88 -0.57 -9.94
N ASP A 232 5.67 0.59 -10.57
CA ASP A 232 6.28 0.95 -11.86
C ASP A 232 7.82 0.91 -11.84
N ASP A 233 8.44 1.24 -10.70
CA ASP A 233 9.89 1.23 -10.56
C ASP A 233 10.47 -0.20 -10.54
N LEU A 234 9.63 -1.25 -10.33
CA LEU A 234 10.06 -2.65 -10.37
C LEU A 234 10.55 -3.09 -11.76
N VAL A 235 10.31 -2.28 -12.80
CA VAL A 235 10.92 -2.44 -14.12
C VAL A 235 12.45 -2.49 -14.06
N VAL A 236 13.08 -1.83 -13.07
CA VAL A 236 14.54 -1.88 -12.86
C VAL A 236 15.05 -3.29 -12.53
N LEU A 237 14.15 -4.19 -12.14
CA LEU A 237 14.45 -5.58 -11.82
C LEU A 237 14.12 -6.54 -12.97
N ALA A 238 13.50 -6.05 -14.04
CA ALA A 238 13.24 -6.84 -15.24
C ALA A 238 14.53 -6.95 -16.05
N ALA A 239 14.86 -8.16 -16.52
CA ALA A 239 15.98 -8.34 -17.43
C ALA A 239 15.76 -7.49 -18.69
N PRO A 240 16.81 -6.89 -19.29
CA PRO A 240 16.67 -6.26 -20.59
C PRO A 240 16.15 -7.32 -21.56
N ALA A 241 15.03 -7.02 -22.25
CA ALA A 241 14.52 -7.89 -23.30
C ALA A 241 15.66 -8.09 -24.31
N GLY A 242 16.17 -9.31 -24.41
CA GLY A 242 17.22 -9.64 -25.35
C GLY A 242 16.77 -9.24 -26.75
N GLU A 243 17.62 -8.52 -27.47
CA GLU A 243 17.54 -8.42 -28.93
C GLU A 243 17.31 -9.82 -29.48
N VAL A 244 16.09 -10.07 -29.97
CA VAL A 244 15.80 -11.21 -30.83
C VAL A 244 16.50 -10.89 -32.15
N VAL A 245 17.77 -11.28 -32.24
CA VAL A 245 18.51 -11.30 -33.52
C VAL A 245 17.77 -12.29 -34.43
N ARG A 246 17.19 -11.74 -35.50
CA ARG A 246 16.68 -12.49 -36.65
C ARG A 246 17.81 -13.16 -37.41
#